data_AF-A0A316S420-F1
#
_entry.id   AF-A0A316S420-F1
#
_cell.length_a   1.000
_cell.length_b   1.000
_cell.length_c   1.000
_cell.angle_alpha   90.00
_cell.angle_beta   90.00
_cell.angle_gamma   90.00
#
_symmetry.space_group_name_H-M   'P 1'
#
loop_
_entity.id
_entity.type
_entity.pdbx_description
1 polymer ?
#
loop_
_entity_poly.entity_id
_entity_poly.type
_entity_poly.pdbx_seq_one_letter_code
_entity_poly.pdbx_strand_id
1 'polypeptide(L)'
;MKSIGTQIAIDMYNCSDILLDDVIGIEHMLSSAASRFGMEPSGVYVNDEDGIAEYSVFAHCKQGHITMHVYPDMGFATIDIFTCYKEANPDGLARFMRHYFNPDKSKITYLERGDFGNESDMKPRRKSHTKIIRKAKTLGKKLSKLMMRPKSI
;
A
#
# COMPACT_ATOMS: atom_id res chain seq x y z
N MET A 1 15.20 1.78 -13.20
CA MET A 1 15.06 0.41 -12.63
C MET A 1 13.59 0.06 -12.73
N LYS A 2 13.19 -1.18 -13.05
CA LYS A 2 11.76 -1.56 -13.05
C LYS A 2 11.25 -1.54 -11.59
N SER A 3 10.00 -1.16 -11.37
CA SER A 3 9.36 -1.15 -10.06
C SER A 3 9.47 -2.51 -9.34
N ILE A 4 9.48 -2.49 -8.00
CA ILE A 4 9.58 -3.71 -7.17
C ILE A 4 8.25 -4.45 -7.07
N GLY A 5 7.14 -3.72 -7.11
CA GLY A 5 5.82 -4.31 -7.03
C GLY A 5 4.74 -3.39 -7.57
N THR A 6 3.54 -3.93 -7.68
CA THR A 6 2.37 -3.24 -8.21
C THR A 6 1.31 -3.19 -7.12
N GLN A 7 0.73 -2.02 -6.90
CA GLN A 7 -0.49 -1.84 -6.11
C GLN A 7 -1.61 -1.36 -7.02
N ILE A 8 -2.75 -2.04 -6.94
CA ILE A 8 -3.99 -1.67 -7.61
C ILE A 8 -4.99 -1.32 -6.50
N ALA A 9 -5.43 -0.07 -6.48
CA ALA A 9 -6.51 0.39 -5.60
C ALA A 9 -7.80 0.50 -6.42
N ILE A 10 -8.89 -0.04 -5.89
CA ILE A 10 -10.20 -0.08 -6.56
C ILE A 10 -11.25 0.46 -5.60
N ASP A 11 -11.92 1.52 -6.00
CA ASP A 11 -13.15 1.99 -5.36
C ASP A 11 -14.34 1.50 -6.19
N MET A 12 -15.29 0.79 -5.58
CA MET A 12 -16.47 0.21 -6.24
C MET A 12 -17.74 0.77 -5.62
N TYR A 13 -18.58 1.38 -6.46
CA TYR A 13 -19.79 2.10 -6.06
C TYR A 13 -21.04 1.42 -6.58
N ASN A 14 -22.11 1.44 -5.78
CA ASN A 14 -23.36 0.76 -6.04
C ASN A 14 -23.14 -0.73 -6.34
N CYS A 15 -22.40 -1.40 -5.47
CA CYS A 15 -22.24 -2.85 -5.50
C CYS A 15 -23.55 -3.55 -5.13
N SER A 16 -23.65 -4.86 -5.37
CA SER A 16 -24.79 -5.66 -4.93
C SER A 16 -24.88 -5.77 -3.41
N ASP A 17 -25.93 -5.25 -2.79
CA ASP A 17 -26.17 -5.30 -1.34
C ASP A 17 -26.05 -6.73 -0.77
N ILE A 18 -26.68 -7.71 -1.44
CA ILE A 18 -26.64 -9.13 -1.05
C ILE A 18 -25.20 -9.65 -0.92
N LEU A 19 -24.28 -9.14 -1.73
CA LEU A 19 -22.88 -9.56 -1.71
C LEU A 19 -22.07 -8.80 -0.66
N LEU A 20 -22.42 -7.55 -0.37
CA LEU A 20 -21.76 -6.76 0.67
C LEU A 20 -22.10 -7.28 2.07
N ASP A 21 -23.31 -7.81 2.28
CA ASP A 21 -23.75 -8.34 3.57
C ASP A 21 -23.22 -9.77 3.86
N ASP A 22 -22.70 -10.48 2.86
CA ASP A 22 -22.20 -11.85 3.01
C ASP A 22 -20.73 -11.88 3.46
N VAL A 23 -20.50 -11.53 4.73
CA VAL A 23 -19.15 -11.48 5.34
C VAL A 23 -18.40 -12.80 5.17
N ILE A 24 -19.06 -13.94 5.44
CA ILE A 24 -18.46 -15.27 5.35
C ILE A 24 -18.16 -15.63 3.89
N GLY A 25 -19.10 -15.34 2.98
CA GLY A 25 -18.89 -15.54 1.55
C GLY A 25 -17.73 -14.71 1.01
N ILE A 26 -17.60 -13.47 1.47
CA ILE A 26 -16.48 -12.60 1.13
C ILE A 26 -15.14 -13.11 1.66
N GLU A 27 -15.07 -13.61 2.89
CA GLU A 27 -13.85 -14.21 3.44
C GLU A 27 -13.38 -15.40 2.59
N HIS A 28 -14.30 -16.33 2.32
CA HIS A 28 -14.02 -17.51 1.50
C HIS A 28 -13.66 -17.16 0.06
N MET A 29 -14.38 -16.19 -0.51
CA MET A 29 -14.13 -15.66 -1.85
C MET A 29 -12.73 -15.05 -1.92
N LEU A 30 -12.35 -14.21 -0.97
CA LEU A 30 -11.06 -13.53 -0.96
C LEU A 30 -9.92 -14.54 -0.86
N SER A 31 -10.03 -15.51 0.05
CA SER A 31 -9.05 -16.61 0.21
C SER A 31 -8.89 -17.40 -1.10
N SER A 32 -10.01 -17.80 -1.71
CA SER A 32 -10.03 -18.58 -2.95
C SER A 32 -9.48 -17.79 -4.14
N ALA A 33 -9.87 -16.52 -4.28
CA ALA A 33 -9.43 -15.63 -5.34
C ALA A 33 -7.94 -15.33 -5.22
N ALA A 34 -7.47 -14.99 -4.01
CA ALA A 34 -6.04 -14.75 -3.76
C ALA A 34 -5.19 -15.96 -4.17
N SER A 35 -5.60 -17.17 -3.78
CA SER A 35 -4.93 -18.41 -4.20
C SER A 35 -4.96 -18.61 -5.72
N ARG A 36 -6.14 -18.47 -6.33
CA ARG A 36 -6.35 -18.61 -7.78
C ARG A 36 -5.48 -17.68 -8.62
N PHE A 37 -5.27 -16.45 -8.15
CA PHE A 37 -4.49 -15.43 -8.87
C PHE A 37 -3.01 -15.37 -8.41
N GLY A 38 -2.53 -16.40 -7.72
CA GLY A 38 -1.10 -16.55 -7.39
C GLY A 38 -0.61 -15.61 -6.30
N MET A 39 -1.50 -15.06 -5.47
CA MET A 39 -1.11 -14.22 -4.32
C MET A 39 -0.60 -15.06 -3.14
N GLU A 40 -0.89 -16.37 -3.11
CA GLU A 40 -0.51 -17.31 -2.04
C GLU A 40 -0.86 -16.78 -0.63
N PRO A 41 -2.16 -16.70 -0.28
CA PRO A 41 -2.59 -16.20 1.02
C PRO A 41 -2.15 -17.17 2.14
N SER A 42 -1.49 -16.67 3.18
CA SER A 42 -1.17 -17.44 4.38
C SER A 42 -2.27 -17.39 5.44
N GLY A 43 -3.21 -16.45 5.29
CA GLY A 43 -4.35 -16.27 6.19
C GLY A 43 -5.24 -15.11 5.72
N VAL A 44 -6.53 -15.23 6.01
CA VAL A 44 -7.52 -14.16 5.85
C VAL A 44 -8.06 -13.82 7.24
N TYR A 45 -8.22 -12.53 7.50
CA TYR A 45 -8.69 -12.00 8.77
C TYR A 45 -9.83 -11.05 8.49
N VAL A 46 -10.95 -11.26 9.17
CA VAL A 46 -12.13 -10.39 9.11
C VAL A 46 -12.21 -9.63 10.43
N ASN A 47 -12.39 -8.32 10.35
CA ASN A 47 -12.76 -7.49 11.48
C ASN A 47 -14.17 -6.92 11.21
N ASP A 48 -15.14 -7.62 11.78
CA ASP A 48 -16.56 -7.30 11.78
C ASP A 48 -16.98 -7.08 13.24
N GLU A 49 -17.47 -5.88 13.56
CA GLU A 49 -17.71 -5.44 14.93
C GLU A 49 -19.22 -5.30 15.21
N ASP A 50 -19.69 -5.94 16.29
CA ASP A 50 -21.11 -5.91 16.66
C ASP A 50 -21.67 -4.49 16.75
N GLY A 51 -22.73 -4.23 15.99
CA GLY A 51 -23.41 -2.93 15.97
C GLY A 51 -22.79 -1.89 15.03
N ILE A 52 -21.78 -2.27 14.24
CA ILE A 52 -21.21 -1.46 13.16
C ILE A 52 -21.45 -2.21 11.85
N ALA A 53 -22.09 -1.57 10.87
CA ALA A 53 -22.38 -2.22 9.57
C ALA A 53 -21.13 -2.36 8.68
N GLU A 54 -20.13 -1.52 8.88
CA GLU A 54 -18.88 -1.53 8.13
C GLU A 54 -17.92 -2.58 8.67
N TYR A 55 -17.24 -3.29 7.78
CA TYR A 55 -16.23 -4.27 8.18
C TYR A 55 -15.03 -4.26 7.24
N SER A 56 -13.97 -4.94 7.66
CA SER A 56 -12.74 -5.02 6.88
C SER A 56 -12.22 -6.45 6.78
N VAL A 57 -11.57 -6.73 5.65
CA VAL A 57 -11.02 -8.04 5.35
C VAL A 57 -9.58 -7.87 4.89
N PHE A 58 -8.67 -8.63 5.52
CA PHE A 58 -7.24 -8.59 5.24
C PHE A 58 -6.74 -9.97 4.87
N ALA A 59 -6.14 -10.11 3.68
CA ALA A 59 -5.43 -11.31 3.27
C ALA A 59 -3.92 -11.05 3.30
N HIS A 60 -3.22 -11.75 4.20
CA HIS A 60 -1.76 -11.75 4.22
C HIS A 60 -1.24 -12.65 3.10
N CYS A 61 -0.52 -12.08 2.13
CA CYS A 61 -0.12 -12.77 0.90
C CYS A 61 1.41 -12.87 0.80
N LYS A 62 1.91 -13.78 -0.04
CA LYS A 62 3.35 -13.88 -0.29
C LYS A 62 3.89 -12.62 -0.96
N GLN A 63 4.75 -11.91 -0.24
CA GLN A 63 5.35 -10.63 -0.68
C GLN A 63 4.30 -9.58 -1.11
N GLY A 64 3.17 -9.55 -0.41
CA GLY A 64 2.05 -8.68 -0.76
C GLY A 64 0.95 -8.71 0.28
N HIS A 65 -0.19 -8.10 -0.04
CA HIS A 65 -1.41 -8.18 0.74
C HIS A 65 -2.61 -7.84 -0.14
N ILE A 66 -3.79 -8.22 0.33
CA ILE A 66 -5.05 -7.68 -0.15
C ILE A 66 -5.79 -7.11 1.05
N THR A 67 -6.22 -5.86 0.98
CA THR A 67 -7.03 -5.24 2.02
C THR A 67 -8.33 -4.76 1.42
N MET A 68 -9.42 -4.97 2.13
CA MET A 68 -10.75 -4.56 1.70
C MET A 68 -11.50 -3.90 2.85
N HIS A 69 -12.20 -2.82 2.54
CA HIS A 69 -13.17 -2.19 3.43
C HIS A 69 -14.52 -2.21 2.76
N VAL A 70 -15.54 -2.69 3.48
CA VAL A 70 -16.89 -2.89 2.95
C VAL A 70 -17.85 -2.02 3.74
N TYR A 71 -18.69 -1.30 3.00
CA TYR A 71 -19.68 -0.36 3.51
C TYR A 71 -21.06 -0.74 2.94
N PRO A 72 -21.73 -1.75 3.53
CA PRO A 72 -22.99 -2.26 2.98
C PRO A 72 -24.07 -1.19 2.82
N ASP A 73 -24.30 -0.36 3.84
CA ASP A 73 -25.28 0.73 3.81
C ASP A 73 -25.03 1.77 2.70
N MET A 74 -23.79 1.87 2.23
CA MET A 74 -23.39 2.80 1.17
C MET A 74 -23.35 2.13 -0.21
N GLY A 75 -23.59 0.82 -0.31
CA GLY A 75 -23.38 0.06 -1.54
C GLY A 75 -21.93 0.15 -2.02
N PHE A 76 -20.96 0.26 -1.10
CA PHE A 76 -19.60 0.66 -1.42
C PHE A 76 -18.55 -0.32 -0.88
N ALA A 77 -17.50 -0.57 -1.67
CA ALA A 77 -16.35 -1.35 -1.22
C ALA A 77 -15.06 -0.81 -1.83
N THR A 78 -14.00 -0.81 -1.04
CA THR A 78 -12.63 -0.48 -1.50
C THR A 78 -11.73 -1.69 -1.38
N ILE A 79 -10.85 -1.87 -2.36
CA ILE A 79 -9.87 -2.96 -2.35
C ILE A 79 -8.50 -2.42 -2.75
N ASP A 80 -7.50 -2.74 -1.95
CA ASP A 80 -6.09 -2.59 -2.31
C ASP A 80 -5.47 -3.97 -2.53
N ILE A 81 -4.97 -4.21 -3.75
CA ILE A 81 -4.21 -5.40 -4.13
C ILE A 81 -2.76 -4.98 -4.28
N PHE A 82 -1.88 -5.43 -3.41
CA PHE A 82 -0.45 -5.15 -3.50
C PHE A 82 0.36 -6.43 -3.62
N THR A 83 1.26 -6.50 -4.60
CA THR A 83 2.17 -7.64 -4.74
C THR A 83 3.51 -7.23 -5.33
N CYS A 84 4.59 -7.77 -4.77
CA CYS A 84 5.92 -7.80 -5.37
C CYS A 84 6.24 -9.17 -5.99
N TYR A 85 5.32 -10.14 -5.87
CA TYR A 85 5.55 -11.51 -6.33
C TYR A 85 5.25 -11.62 -7.83
N LYS A 86 6.26 -12.02 -8.61
CA LYS A 86 6.20 -11.99 -10.09
C LYS A 86 5.19 -12.95 -10.71
N GLU A 87 4.88 -14.04 -10.02
CA GLU A 87 3.91 -15.03 -10.50
C GLU A 87 2.47 -14.65 -10.17
N ALA A 88 2.26 -13.65 -9.30
CA ALA A 88 0.94 -13.15 -8.98
C ALA A 88 0.34 -12.36 -10.15
N ASN A 89 -0.98 -12.47 -10.32
CA ASN A 89 -1.75 -11.78 -11.34
C ASN A 89 -2.70 -10.74 -10.71
N PRO A 90 -2.19 -9.58 -10.27
CA PRO A 90 -3.01 -8.57 -9.59
C PRO A 90 -4.10 -7.98 -10.52
N ASP A 91 -3.85 -7.86 -11.83
CA ASP A 91 -4.85 -7.41 -12.81
C ASP A 91 -6.00 -8.41 -13.00
N GLY A 92 -5.69 -9.71 -12.98
CA GLY A 92 -6.68 -10.78 -13.00
C GLY A 92 -7.56 -10.73 -11.75
N LEU A 93 -6.94 -10.59 -10.58
CA LEU A 93 -7.64 -10.44 -9.31
C LEU A 93 -8.51 -9.19 -9.28
N ALA A 94 -8.00 -8.03 -9.71
CA ALA A 94 -8.75 -6.78 -9.80
C ALA A 94 -10.01 -6.91 -10.66
N ARG A 95 -9.89 -7.54 -11.85
CA ARG A 95 -11.03 -7.80 -12.74
C ARG A 95 -12.04 -8.76 -12.14
N PHE A 96 -11.57 -9.78 -11.43
CA PHE A 96 -12.41 -10.73 -10.73
C PHE A 96 -13.19 -10.05 -9.61
N MET A 97 -12.54 -9.24 -8.78
CA MET A 97 -13.20 -8.51 -7.69
C MET A 97 -14.28 -7.56 -8.22
N ARG A 98 -13.99 -6.82 -9.30
CA ARG A 98 -14.98 -5.98 -9.95
C ARG A 98 -16.18 -6.78 -10.49
N HIS A 99 -15.95 -7.99 -11.02
CA HIS A 99 -17.06 -8.86 -11.44
C HIS A 99 -17.86 -9.39 -10.25
N TYR A 100 -17.17 -9.79 -9.19
CA TYR A 100 -17.80 -10.32 -7.98
C TYR A 100 -18.76 -9.28 -7.39
N PHE A 101 -18.28 -8.08 -7.08
CA PHE A 101 -19.10 -7.05 -6.44
C PHE A 101 -20.14 -6.39 -7.37
N ASN A 102 -20.01 -6.59 -8.69
CA ASN A 102 -20.90 -6.07 -9.72
C ASN A 102 -21.29 -4.58 -9.53
N PRO A 103 -20.31 -3.66 -9.43
CA PRO A 103 -20.61 -2.25 -9.21
C PRO A 103 -21.08 -1.56 -10.48
N ASP A 104 -21.99 -0.59 -10.35
CA ASP A 104 -22.34 0.32 -11.45
C ASP A 104 -21.13 1.13 -11.93
N LYS A 105 -20.29 1.55 -10.99
CA LYS A 105 -19.12 2.40 -11.25
C LYS A 105 -17.93 1.92 -10.44
N SER A 106 -16.75 1.97 -11.05
CA SER A 106 -15.50 1.67 -10.37
C SER A 106 -14.42 2.67 -10.75
N LYS A 107 -13.62 3.10 -9.79
CA LYS A 107 -12.39 3.86 -10.01
C LYS A 107 -11.20 2.98 -9.69
N ILE A 108 -10.30 2.81 -10.65
CA ILE A 108 -9.10 1.97 -10.50
C ILE A 108 -7.87 2.88 -10.60
N THR A 109 -6.97 2.77 -9.62
CA THR A 109 -5.70 3.49 -9.60
C THR A 109 -4.55 2.49 -9.54
N TYR A 110 -3.60 2.65 -10.45
CA TYR A 110 -2.39 1.85 -10.50
C TYR A 110 -1.22 2.61 -9.87
N LEU A 111 -0.47 1.93 -9.02
CA LEU A 111 0.68 2.46 -8.32
C LEU A 111 1.85 1.51 -8.49
N GLU A 112 2.91 1.98 -9.14
CA GLU A 112 4.19 1.29 -9.19
C GLU A 112 4.95 1.52 -7.89
N ARG A 113 5.14 0.45 -7.11
CA ARG A 113 5.77 0.50 -5.79
C ARG A 113 7.25 0.17 -5.94
N GLY A 114 8.10 1.02 -5.36
CA GLY A 114 9.55 0.89 -5.55
C GLY A 114 9.98 1.19 -6.99
N ASP A 115 9.30 2.13 -7.66
CA ASP A 115 9.86 2.77 -8.85
C ASP A 115 10.93 3.77 -8.42
N PHE A 116 12.20 3.35 -8.51
CA PHE A 116 13.36 4.17 -8.21
C PHE A 116 13.87 4.88 -9.48
N GLY A 117 13.00 5.61 -10.18
CA GLY A 117 13.44 6.58 -11.20
C GLY A 117 14.55 7.51 -10.66
N ASN A 118 15.26 8.22 -11.56
CA ASN A 118 16.46 9.03 -11.23
C ASN A 118 16.32 9.77 -9.88
N GLU A 119 17.38 9.75 -9.06
CA GLU A 119 17.47 10.25 -7.67
C GLU A 119 16.93 11.68 -7.41
N SER A 120 16.59 12.45 -8.45
CA SER A 120 15.97 13.77 -8.35
C SER A 120 14.57 13.74 -7.71
N ASP A 121 13.81 12.67 -7.94
CA ASP A 121 12.37 12.63 -7.61
C ASP A 121 12.11 12.03 -6.22
N MET A 122 13.10 11.33 -5.65
CA MET A 122 13.06 10.71 -4.33
C MET A 122 13.77 11.56 -3.25
N LYS A 123 13.41 12.84 -3.11
CA LYS A 123 13.91 13.66 -1.98
C LYS A 123 12.92 13.63 -0.80
N PRO A 124 13.24 12.99 0.35
CA PRO A 124 12.47 13.21 1.56
C PRO A 124 12.53 14.69 1.95
N ARG A 125 11.36 15.35 1.99
CA ARG A 125 11.22 16.81 2.21
C ARG A 125 11.58 17.28 3.62
N ARG A 126 11.92 16.39 4.56
CA ARG A 126 12.31 16.82 5.90
C ARG A 126 13.70 17.48 5.84
N LYS A 127 13.73 18.81 5.77
CA LYS A 127 14.93 19.60 6.04
C LYS A 127 15.29 19.41 7.52
N SER A 128 16.08 18.39 7.81
CA SER A 128 16.68 18.23 9.12
C SER A 128 17.55 19.46 9.41
N HIS A 129 17.15 20.28 10.40
CA HIS A 129 17.97 21.38 10.94
C HIS A 129 19.32 20.88 11.47
N THR A 130 19.43 19.58 11.77
CA THR A 130 20.67 18.91 12.13
C THR A 130 21.74 19.08 11.06
N LYS A 131 21.39 19.18 9.76
CA LYS A 131 22.39 19.40 8.70
C LYS A 131 23.02 20.79 8.78
N ILE A 132 22.23 21.82 9.11
CA ILE A 132 22.72 23.20 9.33
C ILE A 132 23.59 23.25 10.58
N ILE A 133 23.10 22.70 11.69
CA ILE A 133 23.81 22.65 12.98
C ILE A 133 25.13 21.87 12.84
N ARG A 134 25.12 20.73 12.16
CA ARG A 134 26.32 19.93 11.90
C ARG A 134 27.30 20.69 11.01
N LYS A 135 26.83 21.35 9.93
CA LYS A 135 27.69 22.16 9.05
C LYS A 135 28.34 23.32 9.82
N ALA A 136 27.59 24.01 10.68
CA ALA A 136 28.10 25.06 11.56
C ALA A 136 29.14 24.52 12.57
N LYS A 137 28.85 23.41 13.26
CA LYS A 137 29.81 22.75 14.17
C LYS A 137 31.08 22.31 13.47
N THR A 138 30.99 21.76 12.25
CA THR A 138 32.17 21.36 11.47
C THR A 138 33.01 22.56 11.03
N LEU A 139 32.36 23.66 10.61
CA LEU A 139 33.05 24.91 10.27
C LEU A 139 33.78 25.49 11.48
N GLY A 140 33.11 25.55 12.63
CA GLY A 140 33.68 26.02 13.90
C GLY A 140 34.89 25.19 14.34
N LYS A 141 34.81 23.86 14.25
CA LYS A 141 35.97 22.98 14.53
C LYS A 141 37.13 23.21 13.55
N LYS A 142 36.86 23.42 12.26
CA LYS A 142 37.91 23.73 11.27
C LYS A 142 38.58 25.07 11.55
N LEU A 143 37.80 26.11 11.87
CA LEU A 143 38.29 27.44 12.24
C LEU A 143 39.12 27.40 13.52
N SER A 144 38.63 26.77 14.58
CA SER A 144 39.38 26.55 15.81
C SER A 144 40.70 25.83 15.55
N LYS A 145 40.70 24.76 14.73
CA LYS A 145 41.92 24.03 14.38
C LYS A 145 42.89 24.86 13.53
N LEU A 146 42.38 25.78 12.71
CA LEU A 146 43.21 26.71 11.94
C LEU A 146 43.84 27.78 12.85
N MET A 147 43.09 28.31 13.82
CA MET A 147 43.56 29.32 14.77
C MET A 147 44.53 28.76 15.81
N MET A 148 44.37 27.50 16.19
CA MET A 148 45.26 26.79 17.11
C MET A 148 46.48 26.16 16.42
N ARG A 149 46.65 26.35 15.11
CA ARG A 149 47.91 25.98 14.45
C ARG A 149 49.00 26.95 14.91
N PRO A 150 50.08 26.48 15.54
CA PRO A 150 51.20 27.37 15.86
C PRO A 150 51.71 27.96 14.55
N LYS A 151 51.89 29.29 14.53
CA LYS A 151 52.58 29.95 13.42
C LYS A 151 53.99 29.35 13.39
N SER A 152 54.33 28.64 12.33
CA SER A 152 55.71 28.21 12.10
C SER A 152 56.58 29.47 12.09
N ILE A 153 57.62 29.45 12.93
CA ILE A 153 58.64 30.51 13.05
C ILE A 153 59.30 30.74 11.70
#